data_AF-A0A0G0LZE1-F1
#
_entry.id   AF-A0A0G0LZE1-F1
#
_cell.length_a   1.000
_cell.length_b   1.000
_cell.length_c   1.000
_cell.angle_alpha   90.00
_cell.angle_beta   90.00
_cell.angle_gamma   90.00
#
_symmetry.space_group_name_H-M   'P 1'
#
loop_
_entity.id
_entity.type
_entity.pdbx_description
1 polymer ?
#
loop_
_entity_poly.entity_id
_entity_poly.type
_entity_poly.pdbx_seq_one_letter_code
_entity_poly.pdbx_strand_id
1 'polypeptide(L)'
;MPLNTRRNDYIIDEVHMLTTEAFNALLKTLEEPPSHAIFILCTTDPQKVPATITSRCFTLSFEKASLEDLVHSFNRIVKGEGIVADPQALEAIARRADSSFRDGAKILEEVASGSKKITTKIVEEKLNTQIVSSNIDSFLNSLLEQKTGF
;
A
#
# COMPACT_ATOMS: atom_id res chain seq x y z
N MET A 1 -25.59 -20.96 2.75
CA MET A 1 -26.52 -20.86 1.61
C MET A 1 -25.71 -20.51 0.38
N PRO A 2 -25.83 -21.20 -0.77
CA PRO A 2 -25.07 -20.78 -1.94
C PRO A 2 -25.69 -19.49 -2.48
N LEU A 3 -24.90 -18.42 -2.49
CA LEU A 3 -25.22 -17.20 -3.24
C LEU A 3 -25.17 -17.56 -4.73
N ASN A 4 -26.31 -17.44 -5.40
CA ASN A 4 -26.44 -17.68 -6.84
C ASN A 4 -25.91 -16.45 -7.61
N THR A 5 -24.62 -16.20 -7.50
CA THR A 5 -23.92 -15.08 -8.14
C THR A 5 -23.31 -15.55 -9.46
N ARG A 6 -23.49 -14.75 -10.52
CA ARG A 6 -23.03 -15.10 -11.89
C ARG A 6 -21.50 -15.22 -12.00
N ARG A 7 -20.76 -14.68 -11.03
CA ARG A 7 -19.30 -14.72 -10.92
C ARG A 7 -18.92 -14.60 -9.44
N ASN A 8 -17.98 -15.44 -9.02
CA ASN A 8 -17.42 -15.49 -7.67
C ASN A 8 -15.92 -15.21 -7.76
N ASP A 9 -15.50 -14.06 -7.24
CA ASP A 9 -14.10 -13.70 -7.17
C ASP A 9 -13.56 -14.11 -5.78
N TYR A 10 -12.46 -14.86 -5.76
CA TYR A 10 -11.80 -15.36 -4.55
C TYR A 10 -10.41 -14.75 -4.45
N ILE A 11 -10.17 -13.98 -3.39
CA ILE A 11 -8.85 -13.40 -3.11
C ILE A 11 -8.23 -14.18 -1.96
N ILE A 12 -7.04 -14.75 -2.20
CA ILE A 12 -6.24 -15.42 -1.18
C ILE A 12 -4.98 -14.59 -0.98
N ASP A 13 -4.93 -13.88 0.14
CA ASP A 13 -3.76 -13.08 0.51
C ASP A 13 -2.68 -13.95 1.15
N GLU A 14 -1.42 -13.55 0.98
CA GLU A 14 -0.24 -14.25 1.50
C GLU A 14 -0.26 -15.76 1.19
N VAL A 15 -0.57 -16.13 -0.07
CA VAL A 15 -0.78 -17.54 -0.47
C VAL A 15 0.45 -18.42 -0.20
N HIS A 16 1.65 -17.84 -0.13
CA HIS A 16 2.88 -18.55 0.24
C HIS A 16 2.89 -19.09 1.69
N MET A 17 1.95 -18.65 2.53
CA MET A 17 1.75 -19.16 3.89
C MET A 17 0.86 -20.42 3.92
N LEU A 18 0.28 -20.84 2.79
CA LEU A 18 -0.51 -22.06 2.72
C LEU A 18 0.35 -23.30 2.98
N THR A 19 -0.26 -24.30 3.63
CA THR A 19 0.38 -25.60 3.78
C THR A 19 0.43 -26.33 2.44
N THR A 20 1.30 -27.33 2.34
CA THR A 20 1.43 -28.19 1.16
C THR A 20 0.09 -28.85 0.79
N GLU A 21 -0.68 -29.30 1.78
CA GLU A 21 -1.99 -29.93 1.57
C GLU A 21 -2.99 -28.93 0.99
N ALA A 22 -2.97 -27.68 1.47
CA ALA A 22 -3.83 -26.62 0.94
C ALA A 22 -3.48 -26.27 -0.52
N PHE A 23 -2.19 -26.21 -0.86
CA PHE A 23 -1.77 -26.05 -2.25
C PHE A 23 -2.23 -27.20 -3.14
N ASN A 24 -2.12 -28.45 -2.68
CA ASN A 24 -2.58 -29.62 -3.43
C ASN A 24 -4.11 -29.63 -3.64
N ALA A 25 -4.87 -29.16 -2.64
CA ALA A 25 -6.30 -28.98 -2.78
C ALA A 25 -6.64 -27.88 -3.80
N LEU A 26 -5.91 -26.76 -3.76
CA LEU A 26 -6.10 -25.64 -4.67
C LEU A 26 -5.75 -26.02 -6.12
N LEU A 27 -4.72 -26.85 -6.34
CA LEU A 27 -4.31 -27.31 -7.67
C LEU A 27 -5.46 -27.98 -8.44
N LYS A 28 -6.25 -28.82 -7.78
CA LYS A 28 -7.41 -29.48 -8.40
C LYS A 28 -8.40 -28.46 -8.98
N THR A 29 -8.62 -27.38 -8.24
CA THR A 29 -9.52 -26.30 -8.65
C THR A 29 -8.91 -25.44 -9.75
N LEU A 30 -7.59 -25.22 -9.75
CA LEU A 30 -6.91 -24.44 -10.79
C LEU A 30 -6.78 -25.20 -12.13
N GLU A 31 -6.75 -26.53 -12.09
CA GLU A 31 -6.72 -27.38 -13.30
C GLU A 31 -8.06 -27.39 -14.04
N GLU A 32 -9.16 -27.46 -13.31
CA GLU A 32 -10.52 -27.40 -13.85
C GLU A 32 -11.28 -26.25 -13.18
N PRO A 33 -10.96 -24.97 -13.51
CA PRO A 33 -11.56 -23.84 -12.84
C PRO A 33 -13.05 -23.77 -13.12
N PRO A 34 -13.90 -23.60 -12.09
CA PRO A 34 -15.31 -23.37 -12.30
C PRO A 34 -15.52 -22.16 -13.21
N SER A 35 -16.43 -22.25 -14.18
CA SER A 35 -16.66 -21.19 -15.19
C SER A 35 -17.06 -19.83 -14.62
N HIS A 36 -17.48 -19.80 -13.36
CA HIS A 36 -17.90 -18.60 -12.64
C HIS A 36 -16.85 -18.14 -11.61
N ALA A 37 -15.76 -18.88 -11.39
CA ALA A 37 -14.79 -18.59 -10.34
C ALA A 37 -13.56 -17.89 -10.90
N ILE A 38 -13.09 -16.85 -10.22
CA ILE A 38 -11.80 -16.23 -10.49
C ILE A 38 -11.00 -16.20 -9.21
N PHE A 39 -9.78 -16.73 -9.28
CA PHE A 39 -8.84 -16.75 -8.17
C PHE A 39 -7.79 -15.65 -8.37
N ILE A 40 -7.63 -14.84 -7.33
CA ILE A 40 -6.58 -13.83 -7.22
C ILE A 40 -5.71 -14.26 -6.05
N LEU A 41 -4.50 -14.72 -6.37
CA LEU A 41 -3.53 -15.18 -5.39
C LEU A 41 -2.48 -14.09 -5.18
N CYS A 42 -2.41 -13.54 -3.97
CA CYS A 42 -1.45 -12.50 -3.63
C CYS A 42 -0.29 -13.10 -2.81
N THR A 43 0.93 -12.69 -3.12
CA THR A 43 2.12 -13.10 -2.37
C THR A 43 3.18 -12.01 -2.37
N THR A 44 3.85 -11.84 -1.24
CA THR A 44 5.08 -11.04 -1.12
C THR A 44 6.36 -11.87 -1.33
N ASP A 45 6.24 -13.21 -1.36
CA ASP A 45 7.34 -14.16 -1.57
C ASP A 45 6.96 -15.15 -2.69
N PRO A 46 7.22 -14.81 -3.97
CA PRO A 46 6.83 -15.66 -5.10
C PRO A 46 7.64 -16.96 -5.15
N GLN A 47 8.83 -17.03 -4.54
CA GLN A 47 9.67 -18.22 -4.54
C GLN A 47 9.10 -19.34 -3.67
N LYS A 48 8.33 -18.99 -2.62
CA LYS A 48 7.63 -19.94 -1.77
C LYS A 48 6.35 -20.50 -2.40
N VAL A 49 5.90 -19.97 -3.52
CA VAL A 49 4.73 -20.49 -4.23
C VAL A 49 5.18 -21.61 -5.18
N PRO A 50 4.56 -22.82 -5.12
CA PRO A 50 4.95 -23.92 -6.01
C PRO A 50 4.83 -23.57 -7.49
N ALA A 51 5.81 -23.98 -8.29
CA ALA A 51 5.81 -23.76 -9.74
C ALA A 51 4.58 -24.37 -10.45
N THR A 52 3.97 -25.39 -9.87
CA THR A 52 2.73 -26.01 -10.35
C THR A 52 1.52 -25.06 -10.26
N ILE A 53 1.50 -24.16 -9.28
CA ILE A 53 0.49 -23.09 -9.16
C ILE A 53 0.81 -21.99 -10.17
N THR A 54 2.04 -21.46 -10.16
CA THR A 54 2.40 -20.31 -11.01
C THR A 54 2.28 -20.60 -12.50
N SER A 55 2.55 -21.84 -12.94
CA SER A 55 2.36 -22.27 -14.34
C SER A 55 0.91 -22.28 -14.81
N ARG A 56 -0.07 -22.29 -13.89
CA ARG A 56 -1.52 -22.27 -14.18
C ARG A 56 -2.15 -20.90 -13.94
N CYS A 57 -1.36 -19.92 -13.49
CA CYS A 57 -1.82 -18.57 -13.20
C CYS A 57 -1.14 -17.56 -14.13
N PHE A 58 -1.89 -16.53 -14.53
CA PHE A 58 -1.26 -15.32 -15.02
C PHE A 58 -0.56 -14.63 -13.85
N THR A 59 0.76 -14.49 -13.95
CA THR A 59 1.55 -13.85 -12.89
C THR A 59 1.79 -12.39 -13.24
N LEU A 60 1.36 -11.50 -12.35
CA LEU A 60 1.63 -10.07 -12.42
C LEU A 60 2.55 -9.71 -11.25
N SER A 61 3.72 -9.15 -11.56
CA SER A 61 4.67 -8.66 -10.56
C SER A 61 4.47 -7.16 -10.34
N PHE A 62 4.28 -6.76 -9.09
CA PHE A 62 4.24 -5.35 -8.71
C PHE A 62 5.62 -4.92 -8.23
N GLU A 63 6.18 -3.91 -8.89
CA GLU A 63 7.42 -3.27 -8.45
C GLU A 63 7.09 -2.10 -7.52
N LYS A 64 8.12 -1.59 -6.83
CA LYS A 64 8.00 -0.36 -6.06
C LYS A 64 7.60 0.78 -7.01
N ALA A 65 6.66 1.60 -6.57
CA ALA A 65 6.22 2.75 -7.36
C ALA A 65 7.36 3.73 -7.57
N SER A 66 7.54 4.22 -8.79
CA SER A 66 8.39 5.39 -9.02
C SER A 66 7.75 6.64 -8.44
N LEU A 67 8.54 7.71 -8.28
CA LEU A 67 8.01 9.01 -7.89
C LEU A 67 6.97 9.49 -8.91
N GLU A 68 7.21 9.28 -10.20
CA GLU A 68 6.25 9.64 -11.25
C GLU A 68 4.93 8.86 -11.14
N ASP A 69 4.98 7.56 -10.84
CA ASP A 69 3.79 6.72 -10.67
C ASP A 69 2.90 7.22 -9.52
N LEU A 70 3.53 7.55 -8.39
CA LEU A 70 2.83 8.09 -7.22
C LEU A 70 2.20 9.45 -7.55
N VAL A 71 2.96 10.38 -8.13
CA VAL A 71 2.44 11.70 -8.51
C VAL A 71 1.31 11.58 -9.53
N HIS A 72 1.42 10.66 -10.50
CA HIS A 72 0.36 10.39 -11.46
C HIS A 72 -0.90 9.84 -10.77
N SER A 73 -0.74 8.89 -9.85
CA SER A 73 -1.83 8.32 -9.06
C SER A 73 -2.54 9.39 -8.23
N PHE A 74 -1.80 10.23 -7.51
CA PHE A 74 -2.37 11.29 -6.70
C PHE A 74 -3.06 12.37 -7.54
N ASN A 75 -2.50 12.70 -8.70
CA ASN A 75 -3.17 13.58 -9.67
C ASN A 75 -4.54 13.03 -10.11
N ARG A 76 -4.65 11.72 -10.33
CA ARG A 76 -5.93 11.08 -10.65
C ARG A 76 -6.91 11.17 -9.48
N ILE A 77 -6.45 10.94 -8.26
CA ILE A 77 -7.28 11.03 -7.04
C ILE A 77 -7.82 12.46 -6.87
N VAL A 78 -6.96 13.48 -6.86
CA VAL A 78 -7.40 14.87 -6.66
C VAL A 78 -8.35 15.35 -7.76
N LYS A 79 -8.13 14.92 -9.02
CA LYS A 79 -9.07 15.21 -10.12
C LYS A 79 -10.42 14.55 -9.91
N GLY A 80 -10.45 13.28 -9.48
CA GLY A 80 -11.68 12.54 -9.19
C GLY A 80 -12.50 13.16 -8.06
N GLU A 81 -11.81 13.68 -7.04
CA GLU A 81 -12.41 14.31 -5.86
C GLU A 81 -12.72 15.81 -6.06
N GLY A 82 -12.34 16.40 -7.20
CA GLY A 82 -12.51 17.83 -7.47
C GLY A 82 -11.66 18.74 -6.55
N ILE A 83 -10.48 18.26 -6.17
CA ILE A 83 -9.49 18.95 -5.36
C ILE A 83 -8.46 19.61 -6.29
N VAL A 84 -8.14 20.88 -6.04
CA VAL A 84 -7.08 21.59 -6.74
C VAL A 84 -5.78 21.42 -5.95
N ALA A 85 -4.76 20.81 -6.57
CA ALA A 85 -3.47 20.58 -5.91
C ALA A 85 -2.31 21.20 -6.68
N ASP A 86 -1.40 21.85 -5.97
CA ASP A 86 -0.14 22.34 -6.55
C ASP A 86 0.76 21.13 -6.92
N PRO A 87 1.42 21.12 -8.10
CA PRO A 87 2.25 19.99 -8.51
C PRO A 87 3.36 19.64 -7.51
N GLN A 88 4.00 20.67 -6.93
CA GLN A 88 5.04 20.52 -5.91
C GLN A 88 4.50 19.90 -4.60
N ALA A 89 3.24 20.16 -4.26
CA ALA A 89 2.60 19.58 -3.09
C ALA A 89 2.40 18.07 -3.25
N LEU A 90 1.96 17.63 -4.44
CA LEU A 90 1.82 16.20 -4.75
C LEU A 90 3.16 15.48 -4.79
N GLU A 91 4.20 16.13 -5.32
CA GLU A 91 5.56 15.60 -5.32
C GLU A 91 6.11 15.44 -3.89
N ALA A 92 5.89 16.43 -3.02
CA ALA A 92 6.28 16.35 -1.60
C ALA A 92 5.59 15.18 -0.89
N ILE A 93 4.29 14.99 -1.13
CA ILE A 93 3.54 13.83 -0.60
C ILE A 93 4.11 12.51 -1.14
N ALA A 94 4.41 12.43 -2.45
CA ALA A 94 4.98 11.25 -3.08
C ALA A 94 6.36 10.89 -2.54
N ARG A 95 7.24 11.87 -2.30
CA ARG A 95 8.53 11.65 -1.64
C ARG A 95 8.36 11.12 -0.22
N ARG A 96 7.33 11.58 0.50
CA ARG A 96 7.05 11.13 1.86
C ARG A 96 6.45 9.73 1.94
N ALA A 97 5.79 9.30 0.87
CA ALA A 97 5.13 8.00 0.76
C ALA A 97 6.09 6.83 0.52
N ASP A 98 7.37 7.08 0.26
CA ASP A 98 8.42 6.05 0.10
C ASP A 98 8.00 4.87 -0.81
N SER A 99 7.61 5.18 -2.05
CA SER A 99 7.16 4.18 -3.06
C SER A 99 5.85 3.44 -2.71
N SER A 100 5.14 3.81 -1.63
CA SER A 100 3.87 3.21 -1.21
C SER A 100 2.67 4.04 -1.68
N PHE A 101 1.90 3.49 -2.63
CA PHE A 101 0.65 4.13 -3.07
C PHE A 101 -0.34 4.34 -1.91
N ARG A 102 -0.41 3.35 -1.00
CA ARG A 102 -1.36 3.38 0.12
C ARG A 102 -1.00 4.47 1.12
N ASP A 103 0.26 4.56 1.52
CA ASP A 103 0.69 5.55 2.51
C ASP A 103 0.59 6.96 1.93
N GLY A 104 0.97 7.14 0.66
CA GLY A 104 0.82 8.43 0.00
C GLY A 104 -0.63 8.85 -0.20
N ALA A 105 -1.54 7.94 -0.53
CA ALA A 105 -2.97 8.23 -0.58
C ALA A 105 -3.52 8.64 0.79
N LYS A 106 -3.08 7.99 1.87
CA LYS A 106 -3.45 8.35 3.25
C LYS A 106 -2.95 9.74 3.63
N ILE A 107 -1.69 10.06 3.30
CA ILE A 107 -1.12 11.40 3.51
C ILE A 107 -1.91 12.44 2.70
N LEU A 108 -2.23 12.15 1.44
CA LEU A 108 -3.01 13.02 0.58
C LEU A 108 -4.39 13.32 1.17
N GLU A 109 -5.09 12.30 1.68
CA GLU A 109 -6.38 12.43 2.35
C GLU A 109 -6.28 13.30 3.61
N GLU A 110 -5.26 13.06 4.44
CA GLU A 110 -5.01 13.83 5.66
C GLU A 110 -4.74 15.32 5.33
N VAL A 111 -3.94 15.57 4.30
CA VAL A 111 -3.65 16.93 3.81
C VAL A 111 -4.90 17.59 3.25
N ALA A 112 -5.69 16.87 2.44
CA ALA A 112 -6.94 17.33 1.85
C ALA A 112 -8.06 17.58 2.87
N SER A 113 -7.99 16.96 4.06
CA SER A 113 -9.02 17.07 5.08
C SER A 113 -9.34 18.54 5.41
N GLY A 114 -10.58 18.94 5.12
CA GLY A 114 -11.13 20.28 5.37
C GLY A 114 -10.94 21.32 4.26
N SER A 115 -10.28 20.99 3.13
CA SER A 115 -10.02 21.94 2.03
C SER A 115 -10.06 21.28 0.65
N LYS A 116 -10.71 21.93 -0.32
CA LYS A 116 -10.63 21.53 -1.75
C LYS A 116 -9.38 22.06 -2.45
N LYS A 117 -8.44 22.63 -1.70
CA LYS A 117 -7.16 23.13 -2.21
C LYS A 117 -6.00 22.60 -1.39
N ILE A 118 -5.05 21.97 -2.06
CA ILE A 118 -3.80 21.46 -1.50
C ILE A 118 -2.66 22.32 -2.04
N THR A 119 -1.96 23.01 -1.15
CA THR A 119 -0.78 23.81 -1.48
C THR A 119 0.45 23.25 -0.79
N THR A 120 1.64 23.58 -1.31
CA THR A 120 2.92 23.15 -0.71
C THR A 120 3.00 23.54 0.76
N LYS A 121 2.50 24.74 1.11
CA LYS A 121 2.47 25.23 2.50
C LYS A 121 1.62 24.36 3.43
N ILE A 122 0.42 23.91 2.99
CA ILE A 122 -0.45 23.05 3.81
C ILE A 122 0.22 21.69 4.03
N VAL A 123 0.88 21.17 2.99
CA VAL A 123 1.67 19.93 3.08
C VAL A 123 2.79 20.09 4.11
N GLU A 124 3.58 21.17 4.03
CA GLU A 124 4.65 21.46 4.99
C GLU A 124 4.13 21.60 6.43
N GLU A 125 3.04 22.35 6.65
CA GLU A 125 2.45 22.55 7.97
C GLU A 125 1.98 21.21 8.59
N LYS A 126 1.25 20.39 7.83
CA LYS A 126 0.73 19.11 8.32
C LYS A 126 1.82 18.04 8.45
N LEU A 127 2.77 17.97 7.51
CA LEU A 127 3.86 16.99 7.55
C LEU A 127 4.93 17.32 8.60
N ASN A 128 5.25 18.60 8.83
CA ASN A 128 6.21 18.99 9.88
C ASN A 128 5.66 18.74 11.29
N THR A 129 4.33 18.79 11.47
CA THR A 129 3.70 18.43 12.75
C THR A 129 3.88 16.94 13.09
N GLN A 130 4.11 16.07 12.08
CA GLN A 130 4.47 14.67 12.31
C GLN A 130 5.96 14.48 12.70
N ILE A 131 6.80 15.52 12.55
CA ILE A 131 8.21 15.54 13.00
C ILE A 131 8.35 16.17 14.41
N VAL A 132 7.38 15.93 15.31
CA VAL A 132 7.66 16.06 16.75
C VAL A 132 8.56 14.89 17.25
N SER A 133 9.07 14.07 16.33
CA SER A 133 10.30 13.29 16.52
C SER A 133 11.59 14.13 16.44
N SER A 134 11.52 15.44 16.13
CA SER A 134 12.67 16.35 16.29
C SER A 134 13.06 16.59 17.76
N ASN A 135 12.23 16.13 18.69
CA ASN A 135 12.60 16.05 20.11
C ASN A 135 13.49 14.84 20.42
N ILE A 136 13.90 14.02 19.45
CA ILE A 136 14.83 12.91 19.72
C ILE A 136 16.16 13.45 20.28
N ASP A 137 16.72 14.53 19.74
CA ASP A 137 17.98 15.07 20.27
C ASP A 137 17.80 15.69 21.66
N SER A 138 16.68 16.39 21.89
CA SER A 138 16.30 16.89 23.22
C SER A 138 16.08 15.74 24.21
N PHE A 139 15.43 14.66 23.80
CA PHE A 139 15.11 13.48 24.61
C PHE A 139 16.35 12.63 24.89
N LEU A 140 17.23 12.45 23.91
CA LEU A 140 18.51 11.76 24.04
C LEU A 140 19.42 12.53 25.00
N ASN A 141 19.47 13.86 24.91
CA ASN A 141 20.22 14.68 25.85
C ASN A 141 19.65 14.58 27.28
N SER A 142 18.33 14.62 27.46
CA SER A 142 17.70 14.43 28.77
C SER A 142 17.93 13.03 29.37
N LEU A 143 18.02 11.98 28.54
CA LEU A 143 18.34 10.63 28.99
C LEU A 143 19.82 10.45 29.39
N LEU A 144 20.74 11.19 28.75
CA LEU A 144 22.15 11.17 29.09
C LEU A 144 22.44 11.91 30.41
N GLU A 145 21.72 13.00 30.69
CA GLU A 145 21.88 13.78 31.92
C GLU A 145 21.37 13.07 33.19
N GLN A 146 20.45 12.09 33.08
CA GLN A 146 19.96 11.33 34.24
C GLN A 146 20.91 10.21 34.72
N LYS A 147 21.97 9.87 33.98
CA LYS A 147 22.89 8.76 34.34
C LYS A 147 24.20 9.17 35.02
N THR A 148 24.46 10.45 35.24
CA THR A 148 25.70 10.92 35.90
C THR A 148 25.53 11.25 37.38
N GLY A 149 24.60 10.58 38.07
CA GLY A 149 24.33 10.77 39.49
C GLY A 149 24.25 9.48 40.28
N PHE A 150 25.33 8.69 40.27
CA PHE A 150 25.67 7.69 41.31
C PHE A 150 27.18 7.62 41.45
#